data_AF-A0A959NXE0-F1
#
_entry.id   AF-A0A959NXE0-F1
#
_cell.length_a   1.000
_cell.length_b   1.000
_cell.length_c   1.000
_cell.angle_alpha   90.00
_cell.angle_beta   90.00
_cell.angle_gamma   90.00
#
_symmetry.space_group_name_H-M   'P 1'
#
loop_
_entity.id
_entity.type
_entity.pdbx_description
1 polymer ?
#
loop_
_entity_poly.entity_id
_entity_poly.type
_entity_poly.pdbx_seq_one_letter_code
_entity_poly.pdbx_strand_id
1 'polypeptide(L)'
;EFRSLNGRHGGDIQGIIDKLDYLKKLGITTIWVTPLLENNTYMSYHGYAATNLYKVDPRFGTNELYKEFVKKAHEIGLKIIYDHVSNHIGINHEWVNNLPTETWINGAPNNHLPADHNKVALVDIHADEKSIIAIDNGWFVDTMPDLNQTDSLLANYIIQNTIWWIEYSGIDGIREDTYPYSNQKFMSVWAKTILEHYPNFNIVGEVWKGEPAILAAFQKDSFFPNELNTNLPAVTDFAIRDALYDYMSGKSDLQKVYETFGEDFVYSDLNNLLVFFDNHDIDRAMFDAKGDIAKYKQALTIVLTSRGIPQIFYGTEIGLDGGGHHGEIRAEFPGGFPNESINAFTKTGRTEKQNEIFNFTQKLLHLRKDYSALRNGKLTQYPPKENIYVYKKVLDNEEIIIFLNGNNDGKEIELNNFLDKNNSAKIMLKNLLTDETILTHINGKIILPNNSVSIFKVN
;
A
#
# COMPACT_ATOMS: atom_id res chain seq x y z
N GLU A 1 -4.98 28.30 -4.43
CA GLU A 1 -4.87 28.36 -5.90
C GLU A 1 -5.46 27.09 -6.49
N PHE A 2 -6.23 27.20 -7.57
CA PHE A 2 -6.82 26.03 -8.25
C PHE A 2 -5.79 25.46 -9.23
N ARG A 3 -5.66 24.13 -9.30
CA ARG A 3 -4.72 23.41 -10.21
C ARG A 3 -3.23 23.80 -10.12
N SER A 4 -2.78 24.32 -8.98
CA SER A 4 -1.34 24.35 -8.67
C SER A 4 -0.90 23.03 -8.05
N LEU A 5 0.41 22.79 -7.94
CA LEU A 5 0.96 21.56 -7.32
C LEU A 5 0.53 21.37 -5.85
N ASN A 6 0.08 22.43 -5.18
CA ASN A 6 -0.43 22.42 -3.80
C ASN A 6 -1.95 22.70 -3.75
N GLY A 7 -2.59 22.76 -4.91
CA GLY A 7 -3.95 23.21 -5.11
C GLY A 7 -4.95 22.08 -5.22
N ARG A 8 -6.22 22.47 -5.20
CA ARG A 8 -7.33 21.56 -5.51
C ARG A 8 -7.49 21.47 -7.02
N HIS A 9 -7.64 20.26 -7.53
CA HIS A 9 -7.72 20.01 -8.98
C HIS A 9 -9.17 19.72 -9.43
N GLY A 10 -9.99 19.19 -8.51
CA GLY A 10 -11.43 19.02 -8.69
C GLY A 10 -11.89 17.59 -8.94
N GLY A 11 -11.07 16.57 -8.65
CA GLY A 11 -11.55 15.18 -8.60
C GLY A 11 -12.51 14.98 -7.43
N ASP A 12 -13.52 14.13 -7.61
CA ASP A 12 -14.64 13.95 -6.68
C ASP A 12 -15.15 12.50 -6.63
N ILE A 13 -16.09 12.22 -5.72
CA ILE A 13 -16.63 10.86 -5.51
C ILE A 13 -17.39 10.38 -6.75
N GLN A 14 -18.09 11.26 -7.47
CA GLN A 14 -18.81 10.88 -8.69
C GLN A 14 -17.85 10.41 -9.78
N GLY A 15 -16.71 11.10 -9.93
CA GLY A 15 -15.65 10.70 -10.85
C GLY A 15 -15.09 9.30 -10.51
N ILE A 16 -14.98 8.94 -9.23
CA ILE A 16 -14.59 7.59 -8.83
C ILE A 16 -15.69 6.58 -9.18
N ILE A 17 -16.96 6.87 -8.85
CA ILE A 17 -18.12 6.04 -9.18
C ILE A 17 -18.14 5.72 -10.68
N ASP A 18 -17.93 6.72 -11.53
CA ASP A 18 -17.96 6.59 -12.99
C ASP A 18 -16.84 5.71 -13.55
N LYS A 19 -15.81 5.41 -12.76
CA LYS A 19 -14.64 4.60 -13.14
C LYS A 19 -14.55 3.26 -12.41
N LEU A 20 -15.54 2.88 -11.59
CA LEU A 20 -15.58 1.58 -10.93
C LEU A 20 -15.42 0.40 -11.91
N ASP A 21 -16.09 0.49 -13.07
CA ASP A 21 -15.98 -0.52 -14.13
C ASP A 21 -14.56 -0.65 -14.70
N TYR A 22 -13.84 0.47 -14.82
CA TYR A 22 -12.45 0.47 -15.28
C TYR A 22 -11.56 -0.28 -14.28
N LEU A 23 -11.68 0.03 -12.98
CA LEU A 23 -10.94 -0.62 -11.91
C LEU A 23 -11.26 -2.13 -11.84
N LYS A 24 -12.54 -2.49 -11.95
CA LYS A 24 -12.95 -3.89 -11.96
C LYS A 24 -12.38 -4.67 -13.14
N LYS A 25 -12.40 -4.10 -14.34
CA LYS A 25 -11.81 -4.70 -15.56
C LYS A 25 -10.30 -4.81 -15.46
N LEU A 26 -9.63 -3.84 -14.83
CA LEU A 26 -8.19 -3.90 -14.56
C LEU A 26 -7.83 -5.11 -13.67
N GLY A 27 -8.71 -5.51 -12.77
CA GLY A 27 -8.50 -6.64 -11.85
C GLY A 27 -8.43 -6.23 -10.38
N ILE A 28 -8.76 -4.97 -10.07
CA ILE A 28 -8.85 -4.47 -8.69
C ILE A 28 -9.99 -5.18 -7.96
N THR A 29 -9.78 -5.40 -6.66
CA THR A 29 -10.78 -6.00 -5.76
C THR A 29 -11.12 -5.12 -4.56
N THR A 30 -10.27 -4.14 -4.26
CA THR A 30 -10.42 -3.21 -3.14
C THR A 30 -9.90 -1.83 -3.55
N ILE A 31 -10.61 -0.77 -3.17
CA ILE A 31 -10.23 0.62 -3.41
C ILE A 31 -9.94 1.25 -2.05
N TRP A 32 -8.73 1.79 -1.89
CA TRP A 32 -8.39 2.71 -0.81
C TRP A 32 -8.37 4.13 -1.40
N VAL A 33 -9.14 5.04 -0.79
CA VAL A 33 -9.13 6.46 -1.13
C VAL A 33 -8.58 7.21 0.08
N THR A 34 -7.63 8.13 -0.15
CA THR A 34 -7.13 9.08 0.87
C THR A 34 -8.31 9.85 1.52
N PRO A 35 -8.13 10.49 2.69
CA PRO A 35 -9.27 10.99 3.46
C PRO A 35 -10.17 11.94 2.66
N LEU A 36 -11.47 11.66 2.69
CA LEU A 36 -12.50 12.47 2.01
C LEU A 36 -13.29 13.36 2.98
N LEU A 37 -12.89 13.39 4.26
CA LEU A 37 -13.48 14.27 5.26
C LEU A 37 -13.24 15.74 4.94
N GLU A 38 -14.11 16.60 5.47
CA GLU A 38 -13.99 18.04 5.30
C GLU A 38 -12.62 18.52 5.73
N ASN A 39 -11.94 19.22 4.84
CA ASN A 39 -10.59 19.71 5.05
C ASN A 39 -10.53 21.20 4.70
N ASN A 40 -11.02 22.07 5.57
CA ASN A 40 -11.12 23.51 5.26
C ASN A 40 -9.85 24.29 5.58
N THR A 41 -8.71 23.95 4.96
CA THR A 41 -7.41 24.62 5.16
C THR A 41 -6.61 24.83 3.86
N TYR A 42 -5.44 25.48 3.96
CA TYR A 42 -4.43 25.50 2.90
C TYR A 42 -3.97 24.06 2.59
N MET A 43 -3.63 23.79 1.32
CA MET A 43 -3.32 22.43 0.83
C MET A 43 -4.43 21.39 1.04
N SER A 44 -5.68 21.81 1.22
CA SER A 44 -6.82 20.94 1.54
C SER A 44 -7.14 19.77 0.61
N TYR A 45 -6.46 19.63 -0.52
CA TYR A 45 -6.70 18.54 -1.47
C TYR A 45 -6.29 17.17 -0.91
N HIS A 46 -5.37 17.10 0.07
CA HIS A 46 -4.83 15.83 0.57
C HIS A 46 -5.70 15.15 1.64
N GLY A 47 -6.60 15.87 2.32
CA GLY A 47 -7.57 15.29 3.26
C GLY A 47 -7.10 15.09 4.71
N TYR A 48 -5.82 14.85 4.98
CA TYR A 48 -5.27 14.51 6.31
C TYR A 48 -5.46 15.53 7.46
N ALA A 49 -5.75 16.80 7.17
CA ALA A 49 -5.98 17.85 8.20
C ALA A 49 -7.47 18.13 8.45
N ALA A 50 -8.25 17.12 8.87
CA ALA A 50 -9.71 17.20 8.92
C ALA A 50 -10.23 18.35 9.80
N THR A 51 -11.22 19.10 9.31
CA THR A 51 -11.93 20.17 10.04
C THR A 51 -13.32 19.76 10.50
N ASN A 52 -13.82 18.61 10.02
CA ASN A 52 -15.03 17.97 10.52
C ASN A 52 -14.96 16.45 10.32
N LEU A 53 -14.96 15.69 11.41
CA LEU A 53 -14.78 14.24 11.39
C LEU A 53 -16.03 13.43 10.99
N TYR A 54 -17.20 14.06 10.91
CA TYR A 54 -18.48 13.40 10.56
C TYR A 54 -19.01 13.82 9.18
N LYS A 55 -18.24 14.57 8.42
CA LYS A 55 -18.71 15.19 7.19
C LYS A 55 -17.71 15.00 6.06
N VAL A 56 -18.16 14.39 4.97
CA VAL A 56 -17.47 14.40 3.67
C VAL A 56 -17.28 15.84 3.23
N ASP A 57 -16.11 16.14 2.69
CA ASP A 57 -15.82 17.44 2.13
C ASP A 57 -16.84 17.79 1.02
N PRO A 58 -17.55 18.92 1.13
CA PRO A 58 -18.56 19.31 0.13
C PRO A 58 -18.03 19.43 -1.31
N ARG A 59 -16.71 19.54 -1.46
CA ARG A 59 -16.04 19.63 -2.76
C ARG A 59 -15.79 18.24 -3.38
N PHE A 60 -15.88 17.17 -2.60
CA PHE A 60 -15.88 15.78 -3.08
C PHE A 60 -17.30 15.21 -3.22
N GLY A 61 -18.26 15.67 -2.41
CA GLY A 61 -19.63 15.17 -2.43
C GLY A 61 -20.36 15.37 -1.11
N THR A 62 -21.23 14.42 -0.75
CA THR A 62 -21.94 14.38 0.53
C THR A 62 -21.70 13.04 1.23
N ASN A 63 -22.10 12.93 2.51
CA ASN A 63 -22.07 11.65 3.23
C ASN A 63 -22.90 10.57 2.51
N GLU A 64 -24.06 10.95 1.96
CA GLU A 64 -24.93 10.06 1.19
C GLU A 64 -24.26 9.60 -0.10
N LEU A 65 -23.54 10.50 -0.80
CA LEU A 65 -22.79 10.12 -2.00
C LEU A 65 -21.63 9.17 -1.68
N TYR A 66 -20.95 9.36 -0.54
CA TYR A 66 -19.92 8.40 -0.09
C TYR A 66 -20.53 7.01 0.19
N LYS A 67 -21.68 6.96 0.87
CA LYS A 67 -22.44 5.72 1.07
C LYS A 67 -22.88 5.08 -0.24
N GLU A 68 -23.32 5.88 -1.21
CA GLU A 68 -23.68 5.40 -2.55
C GLU A 68 -22.45 4.85 -3.29
N PHE A 69 -21.29 5.49 -3.17
CA PHE A 69 -20.03 5.00 -3.71
C PHE A 69 -19.68 3.61 -3.18
N VAL A 70 -19.71 3.43 -1.84
CA VAL A 70 -19.47 2.11 -1.23
C VAL A 70 -20.46 1.08 -1.74
N LYS A 71 -21.75 1.42 -1.77
CA LYS A 71 -22.80 0.53 -2.29
C LYS A 71 -22.55 0.12 -3.74
N LYS A 72 -22.25 1.06 -4.64
CA LYS A 72 -21.99 0.76 -6.07
C LYS A 72 -20.72 -0.06 -6.26
N ALA A 73 -19.69 0.16 -5.45
CA ALA A 73 -18.50 -0.66 -5.45
C ALA A 73 -18.84 -2.12 -5.06
N HIS A 74 -19.64 -2.31 -4.00
CA HIS A 74 -20.11 -3.64 -3.57
C HIS A 74 -20.96 -4.34 -4.62
N GLU A 75 -21.84 -3.62 -5.35
CA GLU A 75 -22.68 -4.18 -6.42
C GLU A 75 -21.87 -4.88 -7.52
N ILE A 76 -20.62 -4.45 -7.74
CA ILE A 76 -19.69 -5.08 -8.68
C ILE A 76 -18.57 -5.87 -7.98
N GLY A 77 -18.70 -6.12 -6.67
CA GLY A 77 -17.77 -6.91 -5.86
C GLY A 77 -16.40 -6.27 -5.69
N LEU A 78 -16.36 -4.95 -5.50
CA LEU A 78 -15.20 -4.20 -5.03
C LEU A 78 -15.42 -3.82 -3.56
N LYS A 79 -14.37 -3.90 -2.75
CA LYS A 79 -14.35 -3.44 -1.35
C LYS A 79 -13.82 -2.02 -1.23
N ILE A 80 -14.18 -1.30 -0.17
CA ILE A 80 -13.69 0.06 0.11
C ILE A 80 -12.91 0.09 1.43
N ILE A 81 -11.71 0.65 1.40
CA ILE A 81 -10.90 0.98 2.57
C ILE A 81 -11.03 2.48 2.85
N TYR A 82 -11.34 2.80 4.10
CA TYR A 82 -11.38 4.16 4.61
C TYR A 82 -10.00 4.57 5.15
N ASP A 83 -9.54 5.75 4.76
CA ASP A 83 -8.30 6.33 5.30
C ASP A 83 -8.63 7.17 6.53
N HIS A 84 -8.20 6.67 7.69
CA HIS A 84 -8.51 7.22 9.00
C HIS A 84 -7.30 7.94 9.59
N VAL A 85 -7.55 9.03 10.29
CA VAL A 85 -6.53 9.80 11.01
C VAL A 85 -6.98 9.94 12.47
N SER A 86 -6.40 9.17 13.38
CA SER A 86 -6.62 9.32 14.82
C SER A 86 -5.73 10.36 15.48
N ASN A 87 -4.63 10.73 14.80
CA ASN A 87 -3.55 11.49 15.41
C ASN A 87 -3.87 12.97 15.61
N HIS A 88 -4.36 13.61 14.55
CA HIS A 88 -4.47 15.06 14.50
C HIS A 88 -5.69 15.51 13.70
N ILE A 89 -6.02 16.79 13.84
CA ILE A 89 -7.04 17.49 13.05
C ILE A 89 -6.38 18.66 12.31
N GLY A 90 -7.12 19.38 11.48
CA GLY A 90 -6.66 20.64 10.90
C GLY A 90 -6.82 21.82 11.87
N ILE A 91 -5.91 22.79 11.79
CA ILE A 91 -5.93 24.01 12.63
C ILE A 91 -7.24 24.82 12.53
N ASN A 92 -7.97 24.67 11.43
CA ASN A 92 -9.26 25.34 11.22
C ASN A 92 -10.46 24.55 11.76
N HIS A 93 -10.25 23.42 12.44
CA HIS A 93 -11.32 22.69 13.11
C HIS A 93 -11.90 23.54 14.24
N GLU A 94 -13.23 23.56 14.38
CA GLU A 94 -13.94 24.41 15.35
C GLU A 94 -13.47 24.22 16.82
N TRP A 95 -13.02 23.02 17.17
CA TRP A 95 -12.47 22.69 18.49
C TRP A 95 -11.26 23.53 18.85
N VAL A 96 -10.42 23.92 17.89
CA VAL A 96 -9.21 24.70 18.17
C VAL A 96 -9.54 26.04 18.83
N ASN A 97 -10.69 26.63 18.49
CA ASN A 97 -11.15 27.89 19.07
C ASN A 97 -12.11 27.71 20.26
N ASN A 98 -12.57 26.48 20.50
CA ASN A 98 -13.51 26.16 21.57
C ASN A 98 -13.36 24.68 21.96
N LEU A 99 -12.34 24.40 22.76
CA LEU A 99 -11.99 23.03 23.12
C LEU A 99 -13.10 22.40 23.99
N PRO A 100 -13.54 21.16 23.68
CA PRO A 100 -14.49 20.45 24.54
C PRO A 100 -14.00 20.22 25.97
N THR A 101 -12.69 20.00 26.13
CA THR A 101 -11.97 19.90 27.43
C THR A 101 -10.64 20.65 27.33
N GLU A 102 -10.06 21.06 28.46
CA GLU A 102 -8.73 21.69 28.48
C GLU A 102 -7.61 20.78 27.94
N THR A 103 -7.84 19.46 27.98
CA THR A 103 -6.91 18.42 27.56
C THR A 103 -7.23 17.85 26.18
N TRP A 104 -8.17 18.41 25.41
CA TRP A 104 -8.66 17.81 24.16
C TRP A 104 -7.58 17.70 23.06
N ILE A 105 -6.62 18.63 23.06
CA ILE A 105 -5.44 18.60 22.20
C ILE A 105 -4.19 18.66 23.05
N ASN A 106 -3.09 18.11 22.55
CA ASN A 106 -1.80 18.20 23.21
C ASN A 106 -1.20 19.62 23.03
N GLY A 107 -1.18 20.44 24.07
CA GLY A 107 -0.67 21.82 24.00
C GLY A 107 -1.68 22.82 23.41
N ALA A 108 -1.18 23.83 22.68
CA ALA A 108 -2.00 24.88 22.08
C ALA A 108 -1.35 25.42 20.79
N PRO A 109 -2.10 26.10 19.88
CA PRO A 109 -1.57 26.61 18.62
C PRO A 109 -0.26 27.41 18.73
N ASN A 110 -0.11 28.23 19.77
CA ASN A 110 1.09 29.05 19.99
C ASN A 110 2.08 28.43 20.99
N ASN A 111 1.80 27.24 21.54
CA ASN A 111 2.62 26.57 22.53
C ASN A 111 2.37 25.06 22.52
N HIS A 112 3.04 24.36 21.62
CA HIS A 112 2.97 22.90 21.48
C HIS A 112 4.36 22.35 21.23
N LEU A 113 4.52 21.04 21.45
CA LEU A 113 5.74 20.32 21.09
C LEU A 113 5.71 19.99 19.60
N PRO A 114 6.81 20.15 18.86
CA PRO A 114 6.92 19.57 17.53
C PRO A 114 7.04 18.05 17.62
N ALA A 115 6.48 17.33 16.64
CA ALA A 115 6.64 15.89 16.55
C ALA A 115 8.11 15.50 16.39
N ASP A 116 8.55 14.51 17.16
CA ASP A 116 9.77 13.77 16.84
C ASP A 116 9.42 12.64 15.86
N HIS A 117 10.08 12.60 14.72
CA HIS A 117 9.82 11.60 13.68
C HIS A 117 10.65 10.31 13.87
N ASN A 118 11.47 10.21 14.93
CA ASN A 118 12.28 9.05 15.27
C ASN A 118 11.45 7.96 15.98
N LYS A 119 10.40 7.45 15.31
CA LYS A 119 9.51 6.37 15.79
C LYS A 119 10.20 5.07 16.25
N VAL A 120 11.50 4.91 16.01
CA VAL A 120 12.31 3.84 16.61
C VAL A 120 12.27 3.91 18.14
N ALA A 121 12.17 5.12 18.71
CA ALA A 121 12.10 5.31 20.15
C ALA A 121 10.91 4.59 20.82
N LEU A 122 9.84 4.28 20.08
CA LEU A 122 8.70 3.52 20.61
C LEU A 122 9.00 2.04 20.86
N VAL A 123 10.04 1.50 20.22
CA VAL A 123 10.41 0.08 20.29
C VAL A 123 11.86 -0.11 20.76
N ASP A 124 12.55 0.98 21.07
CA ASP A 124 13.91 0.98 21.59
C ASP A 124 13.91 0.85 23.12
N ILE A 125 14.49 -0.25 23.61
CA ILE A 125 14.65 -0.53 25.05
C ILE A 125 15.60 0.44 25.77
N HIS A 126 16.28 1.31 25.01
CA HIS A 126 17.17 2.36 25.50
C HIS A 126 16.64 3.77 25.24
N ALA A 127 15.40 3.90 24.73
CA ALA A 127 14.81 5.19 24.44
C ALA A 127 14.70 6.07 25.69
N ASP A 128 14.91 7.37 25.51
CA ASP A 128 14.57 8.35 26.53
C ASP A 128 13.08 8.70 26.47
N GLU A 129 12.53 9.04 27.64
CA GLU A 129 11.11 9.35 27.79
C GLU A 129 10.69 10.59 26.98
N LYS A 130 11.59 11.55 26.74
CA LYS A 130 11.22 12.78 26.01
C LYS A 130 11.00 12.52 24.53
N SER A 131 11.83 11.67 23.92
CA SER A 131 11.65 11.25 22.53
C SER A 131 10.31 10.52 22.35
N ILE A 132 9.94 9.64 23.29
CA ILE A 132 8.63 8.97 23.28
C ILE A 132 7.48 9.97 23.41
N ILE A 133 7.56 10.91 24.37
CA ILE A 133 6.55 11.95 24.57
C ILE A 133 6.43 12.85 23.32
N ALA A 134 7.54 13.18 22.66
CA ALA A 134 7.52 14.02 21.47
C ALA A 134 6.93 13.31 20.24
N ILE A 135 6.98 11.98 20.18
CA ILE A 135 6.26 11.20 19.17
C ILE A 135 4.75 11.17 19.49
N ASP A 136 4.41 10.90 20.76
CA ASP A 136 3.03 10.68 21.24
C ASP A 136 2.18 11.96 21.31
N ASN A 137 2.80 13.10 21.63
CA ASN A 137 2.09 14.36 21.91
C ASN A 137 2.54 15.53 21.03
N GLY A 138 3.46 15.29 20.10
CA GLY A 138 4.02 16.33 19.25
C GLY A 138 3.17 16.58 18.01
N TRP A 139 2.99 17.85 17.65
CA TRP A 139 2.25 18.22 16.45
C TRP A 139 3.07 17.89 15.21
N PHE A 140 2.47 17.14 14.28
CA PHE A 140 3.12 16.72 13.05
C PHE A 140 3.66 17.93 12.25
N VAL A 141 2.84 18.99 12.20
CA VAL A 141 3.17 20.34 11.73
C VAL A 141 2.30 21.35 12.48
N ASP A 142 2.68 22.62 12.50
CA ASP A 142 1.96 23.70 13.20
C ASP A 142 0.48 23.85 12.79
N THR A 143 0.11 23.38 11.59
CA THR A 143 -1.26 23.44 11.06
C THR A 143 -2.09 22.18 11.35
N MET A 144 -1.53 21.21 12.08
CA MET A 144 -2.17 19.94 12.43
C MET A 144 -2.16 19.71 13.95
N PRO A 145 -3.11 20.31 14.71
CA PRO A 145 -3.24 20.08 16.13
C PRO A 145 -3.34 18.60 16.50
N ASP A 146 -2.45 18.17 17.38
CA ASP A 146 -2.38 16.79 17.86
C ASP A 146 -3.49 16.51 18.90
N LEU A 147 -4.23 15.44 18.70
CA LEU A 147 -5.36 15.02 19.53
C LEU A 147 -4.85 14.23 20.73
N ASN A 148 -5.19 14.64 21.94
CA ASN A 148 -4.75 13.94 23.14
C ASN A 148 -5.60 12.69 23.42
N GLN A 149 -5.20 11.53 22.90
CA GLN A 149 -6.01 10.31 23.05
C GLN A 149 -5.95 9.69 24.47
N THR A 150 -5.25 10.33 25.42
CA THR A 150 -5.35 9.98 26.85
C THR A 150 -6.57 10.61 27.53
N ASP A 151 -7.18 11.64 26.93
CA ASP A 151 -8.47 12.17 27.35
C ASP A 151 -9.58 11.16 26.99
N SER A 152 -10.24 10.59 28.00
CA SER A 152 -11.25 9.56 27.80
C SER A 152 -12.45 10.00 26.94
N LEU A 153 -12.79 11.30 26.94
CA LEU A 153 -13.89 11.81 26.11
C LEU A 153 -13.48 11.86 24.65
N LEU A 154 -12.25 12.27 24.36
CA LEU A 154 -11.69 12.25 23.00
C LEU A 154 -11.49 10.82 22.49
N ALA A 155 -10.92 9.93 23.30
CA ALA A 155 -10.75 8.52 22.96
C ALA A 155 -12.09 7.86 22.59
N ASN A 156 -13.14 8.11 23.39
CA ASN A 156 -14.49 7.64 23.10
C ASN A 156 -15.04 8.26 21.81
N TYR A 157 -14.80 9.55 21.57
CA TYR A 157 -15.23 10.21 20.35
C TYR A 157 -14.63 9.54 19.11
N ILE A 158 -13.32 9.29 19.09
CA ILE A 158 -12.63 8.70 17.93
C ILE A 158 -13.16 7.29 17.69
N ILE A 159 -13.24 6.43 18.72
CA ILE A 159 -13.79 5.07 18.60
C ILE A 159 -15.22 5.10 18.03
N GLN A 160 -16.08 5.96 18.57
CA GLN A 160 -17.47 6.08 18.10
C GLN A 160 -17.55 6.63 16.66
N ASN A 161 -16.68 7.58 16.29
CA ASN A 161 -16.60 8.09 14.94
C ASN A 161 -16.18 7.01 13.94
N THR A 162 -15.17 6.20 14.29
CA THR A 162 -14.75 5.05 13.47
C THR A 162 -15.91 4.06 13.30
N ILE A 163 -16.56 3.65 14.39
CA ILE A 163 -17.73 2.75 14.34
C ILE A 163 -18.86 3.34 13.50
N TRP A 164 -19.12 4.64 13.64
CA TRP A 164 -20.15 5.33 12.88
C TRP A 164 -19.86 5.29 11.39
N TRP A 165 -18.63 5.57 10.94
CA TRP A 165 -18.28 5.47 9.53
C TRP A 165 -18.41 4.05 8.99
N ILE A 166 -18.00 3.04 9.77
CA ILE A 166 -18.18 1.63 9.40
C ILE A 166 -19.66 1.31 9.18
N GLU A 167 -20.52 1.57 10.17
CA GLU A 167 -21.96 1.25 10.10
C GLU A 167 -22.73 2.12 9.09
N TYR A 168 -22.39 3.40 9.02
CA TYR A 168 -23.11 4.35 8.16
C TYR A 168 -22.88 4.04 6.68
N SER A 169 -21.63 3.78 6.30
CA SER A 169 -21.22 3.65 4.90
C SER A 169 -21.05 2.21 4.42
N GLY A 170 -20.72 1.27 5.31
CA GLY A 170 -20.43 -0.12 4.97
C GLY A 170 -19.02 -0.38 4.44
N ILE A 171 -18.04 0.47 4.78
CA ILE A 171 -16.62 0.23 4.44
C ILE A 171 -16.14 -1.15 4.92
N ASP A 172 -15.09 -1.69 4.28
CA ASP A 172 -14.61 -3.07 4.47
C ASP A 172 -13.28 -3.17 5.23
N GLY A 173 -12.60 -2.04 5.43
CA GLY A 173 -11.32 -1.97 6.11
C GLY A 173 -10.89 -0.53 6.39
N ILE A 174 -9.83 -0.37 7.18
CA ILE A 174 -9.21 0.92 7.48
C ILE A 174 -7.73 0.88 7.12
N ARG A 175 -7.25 1.97 6.50
CA ARG A 175 -5.84 2.35 6.54
C ARG A 175 -5.71 3.46 7.58
N GLU A 176 -4.92 3.21 8.61
CA GLU A 176 -4.65 4.18 9.67
C GLU A 176 -3.41 4.99 9.32
N ASP A 177 -3.60 6.28 9.10
CA ASP A 177 -2.54 7.25 8.88
C ASP A 177 -1.64 7.40 10.10
N THR A 178 -0.35 7.70 9.89
CA THR A 178 0.55 8.15 10.95
C THR A 178 0.49 7.30 12.24
N TYR A 179 0.32 5.97 12.11
CA TYR A 179 0.01 5.06 13.23
C TYR A 179 0.95 5.20 14.44
N PRO A 180 2.28 5.36 14.29
CA PRO A 180 3.20 5.52 15.42
C PRO A 180 3.00 6.79 16.24
N TYR A 181 2.40 7.84 15.67
CA TYR A 181 2.28 9.14 16.34
C TYR A 181 1.12 9.17 17.34
N SER A 182 0.11 8.31 17.19
CA SER A 182 -0.99 8.24 18.14
C SER A 182 -0.61 7.45 19.38
N ASN A 183 -1.26 7.73 20.50
CA ASN A 183 -1.02 7.02 21.75
C ASN A 183 -1.20 5.51 21.61
N GLN A 184 -0.11 4.76 21.81
CA GLN A 184 -0.09 3.33 21.50
C GLN A 184 -1.07 2.52 22.36
N LYS A 185 -1.29 2.92 23.63
CA LYS A 185 -2.31 2.28 24.50
C LYS A 185 -3.72 2.53 23.96
N PHE A 186 -4.02 3.77 23.56
CA PHE A 186 -5.28 4.08 22.90
C PHE A 186 -5.43 3.29 21.59
N MET A 187 -4.43 3.26 20.72
CA MET A 187 -4.49 2.55 19.44
C MET A 187 -4.71 1.05 19.62
N SER A 188 -4.11 0.44 20.64
CA SER A 188 -4.37 -0.95 21.00
C SER A 188 -5.83 -1.20 21.39
N VAL A 189 -6.41 -0.33 22.21
CA VAL A 189 -7.83 -0.41 22.62
C VAL A 189 -8.74 -0.16 21.42
N TRP A 190 -8.43 0.84 20.60
CA TRP A 190 -9.18 1.18 19.39
C TRP A 190 -9.21 0.00 18.42
N ALA A 191 -8.05 -0.52 18.01
CA ALA A 191 -7.96 -1.65 17.08
C ALA A 191 -8.71 -2.89 17.62
N LYS A 192 -8.50 -3.22 18.90
CA LYS A 192 -9.23 -4.31 19.56
C LYS A 192 -10.74 -4.11 19.50
N THR A 193 -11.21 -2.93 19.89
CA THR A 193 -12.65 -2.61 19.94
C THR A 193 -13.27 -2.76 18.56
N ILE A 194 -12.65 -2.17 17.53
CA ILE A 194 -13.14 -2.28 16.15
C ILE A 194 -13.18 -3.75 15.70
N LEU A 195 -12.12 -4.53 15.91
CA LEU A 195 -12.04 -5.91 15.45
C LEU A 195 -12.95 -6.88 16.25
N GLU A 196 -13.29 -6.56 17.50
CA GLU A 196 -14.31 -7.29 18.27
C GLU A 196 -15.72 -7.03 17.74
N HIS A 197 -16.02 -5.79 17.32
CA HIS A 197 -17.28 -5.44 16.66
C HIS A 197 -17.38 -6.00 15.23
N TYR A 198 -16.26 -6.06 14.50
CA TYR A 198 -16.20 -6.48 13.11
C TYR A 198 -15.12 -7.56 12.88
N PRO A 199 -15.40 -8.84 13.21
CA PRO A 199 -14.39 -9.91 13.17
C PRO A 199 -13.79 -10.24 11.79
N ASN A 200 -14.44 -9.82 10.71
CA ASN A 200 -13.97 -10.01 9.33
C ASN A 200 -13.31 -8.75 8.73
N PHE A 201 -13.17 -7.70 9.54
CA PHE A 201 -12.57 -6.42 9.14
C PHE A 201 -11.04 -6.51 9.16
N ASN A 202 -10.39 -5.62 8.43
CA ASN A 202 -8.93 -5.50 8.48
C ASN A 202 -8.53 -4.04 8.71
N ILE A 203 -7.42 -3.85 9.42
CA ILE A 203 -6.84 -2.54 9.70
C ILE A 203 -5.36 -2.62 9.35
N VAL A 204 -4.92 -1.74 8.45
CA VAL A 204 -3.50 -1.57 8.13
C VAL A 204 -3.01 -0.25 8.71
N GLY A 205 -2.00 -0.30 9.58
CA GLY A 205 -1.34 0.90 10.10
C GLY A 205 -0.19 1.31 9.19
N GLU A 206 -0.11 2.60 8.89
CA GLU A 206 1.07 3.16 8.25
C GLU A 206 2.20 3.33 9.27
N VAL A 207 3.23 2.50 9.12
CA VAL A 207 4.48 2.63 9.87
C VAL A 207 5.60 2.85 8.87
N TRP A 208 5.97 4.11 8.64
CA TRP A 208 6.93 4.45 7.58
C TRP A 208 8.39 4.18 7.97
N LYS A 209 8.80 2.92 8.03
CA LYS A 209 10.20 2.52 8.30
C LYS A 209 10.63 1.33 7.43
N GLY A 210 11.75 1.47 6.71
CA GLY A 210 12.34 0.39 5.92
C GLY A 210 13.11 -0.67 6.71
N GLU A 211 12.65 -1.03 7.91
CA GLU A 211 13.33 -1.98 8.81
C GLU A 211 12.34 -3.03 9.32
N PRO A 212 12.44 -4.31 8.89
CA PRO A 212 11.48 -5.35 9.22
C PRO A 212 11.25 -5.54 10.72
N ALA A 213 12.30 -5.49 11.55
CA ALA A 213 12.16 -5.66 12.99
C ALA A 213 11.30 -4.55 13.63
N ILE A 214 11.42 -3.31 13.13
CA ILE A 214 10.62 -2.18 13.62
C ILE A 214 9.16 -2.32 13.17
N LEU A 215 8.92 -2.68 11.90
CA LEU A 215 7.57 -2.89 11.38
C LEU A 215 6.84 -4.01 12.15
N ALA A 216 7.53 -5.14 12.38
CA ALA A 216 6.98 -6.28 13.09
C ALA A 216 6.62 -6.00 14.55
N ALA A 217 7.30 -5.05 15.21
CA ALA A 217 6.95 -4.65 16.57
C ALA A 217 5.56 -4.00 16.69
N PHE A 218 5.02 -3.45 15.59
CA PHE A 218 3.67 -2.87 15.55
C PHE A 218 2.58 -3.87 15.19
N GLN A 219 2.92 -5.05 14.66
CA GLN A 219 1.91 -6.06 14.33
C GLN A 219 1.38 -6.72 15.60
N LYS A 220 0.10 -7.11 15.59
CA LYS A 220 -0.50 -7.87 16.68
C LYS A 220 0.28 -9.16 16.91
N ASP A 221 0.31 -9.63 18.16
CA ASP A 221 0.99 -10.88 18.53
C ASP A 221 2.48 -10.90 18.13
N SER A 222 3.12 -9.73 18.04
CA SER A 222 4.54 -9.58 17.73
C SER A 222 5.43 -10.42 18.66
N PHE A 223 6.51 -10.97 18.10
CA PHE A 223 7.50 -11.74 18.87
C PHE A 223 8.41 -10.86 19.73
N PHE A 224 8.41 -9.54 19.50
CA PHE A 224 9.25 -8.61 20.23
C PHE A 224 8.58 -8.17 21.53
N PRO A 225 9.37 -7.96 22.61
CA PRO A 225 8.82 -7.57 23.90
C PRO A 225 8.20 -6.16 23.81
N ASN A 226 6.88 -6.13 23.80
CA ASN A 226 6.08 -4.94 24.08
C ASN A 226 5.17 -5.28 25.26
N GLU A 227 5.06 -4.38 26.24
CA GLU A 227 4.11 -4.56 27.35
C GLU A 227 2.64 -4.56 26.85
N LEU A 228 2.44 -4.12 25.61
CA LEU A 228 1.16 -3.93 24.96
C LEU A 228 1.08 -4.72 23.65
N ASN A 229 0.07 -5.59 23.51
CA ASN A 229 -0.32 -6.11 22.20
C ASN A 229 -1.05 -4.98 21.43
N THR A 230 -0.54 -4.61 20.26
CA THR A 230 -1.13 -3.52 19.46
C THR A 230 -2.52 -3.87 18.91
N ASN A 231 -2.88 -5.15 18.83
CA ASN A 231 -4.07 -5.64 18.14
C ASN A 231 -4.18 -5.22 16.67
N LEU A 232 -3.14 -4.60 16.10
CA LEU A 232 -3.08 -4.15 14.71
C LEU A 232 -2.79 -5.34 13.79
N PRO A 233 -3.72 -5.76 12.90
CA PRO A 233 -3.51 -6.94 12.08
C PRO A 233 -2.42 -6.75 11.01
N ALA A 234 -2.42 -5.58 10.37
CA ALA A 234 -1.59 -5.32 9.19
C ALA A 234 -0.74 -4.06 9.34
N VAL A 235 0.45 -4.07 8.73
CA VAL A 235 1.31 -2.89 8.61
C VAL A 235 1.79 -2.72 7.17
N THR A 236 2.09 -1.47 6.80
CA THR A 236 2.75 -1.13 5.53
C THR A 236 4.15 -1.75 5.43
N ASP A 237 4.44 -2.47 4.35
CA ASP A 237 5.74 -3.10 4.11
C ASP A 237 6.73 -2.13 3.45
N PHE A 238 7.15 -1.11 4.21
CA PHE A 238 8.15 -0.15 3.74
C PHE A 238 9.52 -0.79 3.52
N ALA A 239 9.81 -1.93 4.18
CA ALA A 239 11.07 -2.65 3.99
C ALA A 239 11.19 -3.21 2.57
N ILE A 240 10.14 -3.88 2.07
CA ILE A 240 10.13 -4.35 0.68
C ILE A 240 10.06 -3.17 -0.30
N ARG A 241 9.27 -2.13 0.00
CA ARG A 241 9.22 -0.91 -0.81
C ARG A 241 10.62 -0.30 -0.99
N ASP A 242 11.40 -0.14 0.10
CA ASP A 242 12.73 0.47 0.05
C ASP A 242 13.74 -0.41 -0.71
N ALA A 243 13.66 -1.74 -0.56
CA ALA A 243 14.47 -2.67 -1.34
C ALA A 243 14.14 -2.61 -2.85
N LEU A 244 12.85 -2.49 -3.21
CA LEU A 244 12.42 -2.32 -4.60
C LEU A 244 12.86 -0.96 -5.18
N TYR A 245 12.80 0.11 -4.39
CA TYR A 245 13.34 1.41 -4.75
C TYR A 245 14.85 1.35 -5.05
N ASP A 246 15.63 0.69 -4.19
CA ASP A 246 17.07 0.55 -4.39
C ASP A 246 17.39 -0.21 -5.68
N TYR A 247 16.64 -1.28 -5.98
CA TYR A 247 16.76 -2.02 -7.23
C TYR A 247 16.41 -1.15 -8.46
N MET A 248 15.25 -0.48 -8.44
CA MET A 248 14.77 0.34 -9.54
C MET A 248 15.72 1.51 -9.83
N SER A 249 16.13 2.23 -8.78
CA SER A 249 17.05 3.38 -8.89
C SER A 249 18.48 2.99 -9.27
N GLY A 250 18.83 1.70 -9.14
CA GLY A 250 20.16 1.15 -9.40
C GLY A 250 21.15 1.35 -8.25
N LYS A 251 20.65 1.64 -7.04
CA LYS A 251 21.45 1.68 -5.81
C LYS A 251 21.86 0.29 -5.34
N SER A 252 21.02 -0.71 -5.62
CA SER A 252 21.28 -2.12 -5.34
C SER A 252 20.74 -3.00 -6.47
N ASP A 253 20.97 -4.30 -6.37
CA ASP A 253 20.40 -5.31 -7.26
C ASP A 253 19.27 -6.10 -6.54
N LEU A 254 18.83 -7.21 -7.14
CA LEU A 254 17.77 -8.05 -6.57
C LEU A 254 18.21 -8.79 -5.29
N GLN A 255 19.50 -8.79 -4.93
CA GLN A 255 20.01 -9.38 -3.69
C GLN A 255 19.38 -8.72 -2.46
N LYS A 256 19.23 -7.39 -2.46
CA LYS A 256 18.61 -6.68 -1.33
C LYS A 256 17.15 -7.08 -1.13
N VAL A 257 16.40 -7.30 -2.22
CA VAL A 257 15.02 -7.80 -2.17
C VAL A 257 14.98 -9.21 -1.56
N TYR A 258 15.86 -10.10 -2.00
CA TYR A 258 15.99 -11.46 -1.45
C TYR A 258 16.30 -11.44 0.06
N GLU A 259 17.24 -10.59 0.48
CA GLU A 259 17.64 -10.43 1.88
C GLU A 259 16.50 -9.90 2.73
N THR A 260 15.76 -8.89 2.25
CA THR A 260 14.60 -8.36 2.98
C THR A 260 13.51 -9.41 3.16
N PHE A 261 13.18 -10.21 2.12
CA PHE A 261 12.29 -11.36 2.31
C PHE A 261 12.89 -12.44 3.23
N GLY A 262 14.21 -12.54 3.31
CA GLY A 262 14.91 -13.42 4.25
C GLY A 262 14.69 -13.02 5.71
N GLU A 263 14.35 -11.76 5.97
CA GLU A 263 14.03 -11.23 7.31
C GLU A 263 12.56 -11.44 7.71
N ASP A 264 11.72 -12.03 6.85
CA ASP A 264 10.30 -12.29 7.12
C ASP A 264 10.06 -13.07 8.43
N PHE A 265 11.06 -13.77 8.98
CA PHE A 265 10.97 -14.48 10.26
C PHE A 265 10.63 -13.59 11.47
N VAL A 266 10.74 -12.27 11.34
CA VAL A 266 10.43 -11.32 12.42
C VAL A 266 8.94 -11.03 12.56
N TYR A 267 8.13 -11.24 11.52
CA TYR A 267 6.70 -10.91 11.51
C TYR A 267 5.84 -12.04 12.07
N SER A 268 4.76 -11.70 12.78
CA SER A 268 3.79 -12.67 13.30
C SER A 268 2.81 -13.15 12.22
N ASP A 269 2.48 -12.31 11.23
CA ASP A 269 1.64 -12.68 10.09
C ASP A 269 2.07 -12.02 8.77
N LEU A 270 2.78 -12.80 7.95
CA LEU A 270 3.28 -12.39 6.63
C LEU A 270 2.18 -12.12 5.59
N ASN A 271 1.01 -12.74 5.74
CA ASN A 271 -0.10 -12.56 4.81
C ASN A 271 -0.85 -11.25 5.04
N ASN A 272 -0.59 -10.57 6.17
CA ASN A 272 -1.18 -9.28 6.52
C ASN A 272 -0.17 -8.12 6.45
N LEU A 273 0.89 -8.19 5.65
CA LEU A 273 1.61 -6.96 5.30
C LEU A 273 1.06 -6.36 4.01
N LEU A 274 0.93 -5.04 3.97
CA LEU A 274 0.55 -4.32 2.76
C LEU A 274 1.81 -4.07 1.92
N VAL A 275 1.96 -4.81 0.82
CA VAL A 275 3.13 -4.76 -0.06
C VAL A 275 2.87 -3.79 -1.21
N PHE A 276 3.76 -2.83 -1.38
CA PHE A 276 3.67 -1.78 -2.39
C PHE A 276 5.07 -1.28 -2.75
N PHE A 277 5.15 -0.41 -3.75
CA PHE A 277 6.39 0.24 -4.19
C PHE A 277 6.22 1.74 -4.49
N ASP A 278 4.98 2.21 -4.54
CA ASP A 278 4.60 3.60 -4.74
C ASP A 278 3.28 3.88 -4.01
N ASN A 279 3.12 5.12 -3.57
CA ASN A 279 1.89 5.64 -2.98
C ASN A 279 1.88 7.17 -3.19
N HIS A 280 1.05 7.90 -2.45
CA HIS A 280 0.87 9.33 -2.62
C HIS A 280 1.94 10.20 -1.94
N ASP A 281 2.81 9.65 -1.10
CA ASP A 281 3.85 10.39 -0.35
C ASP A 281 5.26 10.11 -0.84
N ILE A 282 5.41 9.15 -1.75
CA ILE A 282 6.70 8.69 -2.26
C ILE A 282 6.74 8.83 -3.77
N ASP A 283 7.94 8.97 -4.31
CA ASP A 283 8.15 9.07 -5.76
C ASP A 283 7.47 7.91 -6.49
N ARG A 284 6.99 8.18 -7.71
CA ARG A 284 6.38 7.15 -8.55
C ARG A 284 7.40 6.07 -8.87
N ALA A 285 6.98 4.81 -8.88
CA ALA A 285 7.89 3.70 -9.20
C ALA A 285 8.52 3.83 -10.61
N MET A 286 7.83 4.45 -11.58
CA MET A 286 8.40 4.76 -12.90
C MET A 286 9.50 5.83 -12.83
N PHE A 287 9.34 6.82 -11.95
CA PHE A 287 10.34 7.86 -11.68
C PHE A 287 11.59 7.25 -11.04
N ASP A 288 11.40 6.40 -10.03
CA ASP A 288 12.48 5.68 -9.36
C ASP A 288 13.24 4.76 -10.32
N ALA A 289 12.52 4.10 -11.23
CA ALA A 289 13.09 3.30 -12.30
C ALA A 289 13.77 4.14 -13.41
N LYS A 290 13.75 5.48 -13.33
CA LYS A 290 14.32 6.39 -14.33
C LYS A 290 13.80 6.11 -15.74
N GLY A 291 12.52 5.75 -15.84
CA GLY A 291 11.87 5.38 -17.09
C GLY A 291 12.13 3.95 -17.58
N ASP A 292 12.91 3.13 -16.86
CA ASP A 292 13.20 1.73 -17.19
C ASP A 292 11.97 0.83 -16.94
N ILE A 293 11.25 0.55 -18.02
CA ILE A 293 10.03 -0.28 -18.01
C ILE A 293 10.35 -1.71 -17.55
N ALA A 294 11.54 -2.22 -17.84
CA ALA A 294 11.89 -3.60 -17.52
C ALA A 294 12.06 -3.78 -16.01
N LYS A 295 12.83 -2.91 -15.37
CA LYS A 295 12.95 -2.88 -13.89
C LYS A 295 11.60 -2.65 -13.23
N TYR A 296 10.82 -1.71 -13.76
CA TYR A 296 9.48 -1.42 -13.28
C TYR A 296 8.58 -2.67 -13.30
N LYS A 297 8.55 -3.43 -14.41
CA LYS A 297 7.78 -4.66 -14.53
C LYS A 297 8.27 -5.76 -13.60
N GLN A 298 9.59 -5.86 -13.36
CA GLN A 298 10.14 -6.81 -12.39
C GLN A 298 9.69 -6.47 -10.96
N ALA A 299 9.76 -5.20 -10.57
CA ALA A 299 9.29 -4.72 -9.27
C ALA A 299 7.77 -4.93 -9.09
N LEU A 300 6.97 -4.59 -10.10
CA LEU A 300 5.52 -4.82 -10.09
C LEU A 300 5.17 -6.32 -9.99
N THR A 301 5.97 -7.18 -10.61
CA THR A 301 5.80 -8.64 -10.49
C THR A 301 6.02 -9.09 -9.05
N ILE A 302 7.06 -8.58 -8.38
CA ILE A 302 7.33 -8.90 -6.97
C ILE A 302 6.15 -8.45 -6.10
N VAL A 303 5.66 -7.21 -6.28
CA VAL A 303 4.48 -6.71 -5.55
C VAL A 303 3.28 -7.64 -5.76
N LEU A 304 2.95 -8.01 -6.99
CA LEU A 304 1.73 -8.75 -7.31
C LEU A 304 1.80 -10.27 -7.13
N THR A 305 2.98 -10.86 -6.98
CA THR A 305 3.13 -12.34 -6.95
C THR A 305 3.89 -12.89 -5.75
N SER A 306 4.43 -12.03 -4.88
CA SER A 306 5.03 -12.44 -3.60
C SER A 306 3.96 -12.70 -2.51
N ARG A 307 4.29 -12.50 -1.23
CA ARG A 307 3.41 -12.72 -0.07
C ARG A 307 2.71 -11.42 0.35
N GLY A 308 1.73 -11.48 1.24
CA GLY A 308 1.00 -10.31 1.72
C GLY A 308 -0.11 -9.80 0.79
N ILE A 309 -0.59 -8.60 1.10
CA ILE A 309 -1.69 -7.90 0.42
C ILE A 309 -1.08 -6.86 -0.52
N PRO A 310 -1.13 -7.02 -1.85
CA PRO A 310 -0.55 -6.04 -2.75
C PRO A 310 -1.41 -4.77 -2.84
N GLN A 311 -0.75 -3.63 -2.92
CA GLN A 311 -1.33 -2.34 -3.27
C GLN A 311 -0.57 -1.74 -4.47
N ILE A 312 -1.33 -1.17 -5.41
CA ILE A 312 -0.80 -0.35 -6.52
C ILE A 312 -1.44 1.04 -6.45
N PHE A 313 -0.71 2.08 -6.81
CA PHE A 313 -1.22 3.45 -6.77
C PHE A 313 -1.93 3.80 -8.09
N TYR A 314 -2.91 4.72 -8.08
CA TYR A 314 -3.61 5.08 -9.33
C TYR A 314 -2.59 5.65 -10.32
N GLY A 315 -2.58 5.16 -11.56
CA GLY A 315 -1.59 5.56 -12.56
C GLY A 315 -0.38 4.62 -12.67
N THR A 316 -0.11 3.78 -11.67
CA THR A 316 0.88 2.69 -11.77
C THR A 316 0.55 1.78 -12.96
N GLU A 317 -0.73 1.51 -13.22
CA GLU A 317 -1.15 0.67 -14.35
C GLU A 317 -0.87 1.28 -15.73
N ILE A 318 -0.54 2.57 -15.82
CA ILE A 318 -0.10 3.23 -17.06
C ILE A 318 1.33 3.75 -16.97
N GLY A 319 2.03 3.51 -15.85
CA GLY A 319 3.37 4.01 -15.59
C GLY A 319 3.42 5.54 -15.52
N LEU A 320 2.49 6.17 -14.79
CA LEU A 320 2.62 7.59 -14.45
C LEU A 320 3.97 7.84 -13.79
N ASP A 321 4.57 8.95 -14.21
CA ASP A 321 5.88 9.41 -13.78
C ASP A 321 5.70 10.68 -12.96
N GLY A 322 6.57 10.92 -11.98
CA GLY A 322 6.46 12.05 -11.06
C GLY A 322 7.20 11.80 -9.74
N GLY A 323 7.97 12.77 -9.29
CA GLY A 323 8.76 12.68 -8.07
C GLY A 323 9.22 14.04 -7.54
N GLY A 324 9.79 14.05 -6.35
CA GLY A 324 10.37 15.22 -5.69
C GLY A 324 9.37 16.21 -5.07
N HIS A 325 8.15 16.33 -5.62
CA HIS A 325 7.09 17.15 -5.05
C HIS A 325 5.76 16.39 -5.02
N HIS A 326 5.01 16.49 -3.91
CA HIS A 326 3.74 15.78 -3.74
C HIS A 326 2.73 16.04 -4.86
N GLY A 327 2.65 17.27 -5.37
CA GLY A 327 1.79 17.59 -6.53
C GLY A 327 2.16 16.88 -7.84
N GLU A 328 3.45 16.53 -8.04
CA GLU A 328 3.90 15.76 -9.21
C GLU A 328 3.60 14.27 -9.01
N ILE A 329 3.83 13.75 -7.80
CA ILE A 329 3.46 12.39 -7.40
C ILE A 329 1.95 12.17 -7.55
N ARG A 330 1.16 13.19 -7.19
CA ARG A 330 -0.31 13.19 -7.15
C ARG A 330 -0.93 13.86 -8.37
N ALA A 331 -0.25 13.82 -9.52
CA ALA A 331 -0.73 14.40 -10.77
C ALA A 331 -2.11 13.83 -11.19
N GLU A 332 -2.88 14.63 -11.93
CA GLU A 332 -4.19 14.24 -12.45
C GLU A 332 -4.08 12.96 -13.30
N PHE A 333 -5.04 12.04 -13.16
CA PHE A 333 -5.09 10.87 -14.03
C PHE A 333 -5.53 11.30 -15.45
N PRO A 334 -4.81 10.95 -16.52
CA PRO A 334 -5.15 11.42 -17.88
C PRO A 334 -6.53 10.92 -18.34
N GLY A 335 -7.44 11.83 -18.63
CA GLY A 335 -8.85 11.57 -18.94
C GLY A 335 -9.78 11.70 -17.73
N GLY A 336 -9.25 12.10 -16.58
CA GLY A 336 -9.98 12.34 -15.33
C GLY A 336 -10.77 13.64 -15.35
N PHE A 337 -10.41 14.59 -16.22
CA PHE A 337 -11.09 15.86 -16.35
C PHE A 337 -11.75 16.06 -17.72
N PRO A 338 -12.84 16.84 -17.80
CA PRO A 338 -13.46 17.19 -19.07
C PRO A 338 -12.48 17.90 -20.01
N ASN A 339 -12.63 17.65 -21.31
CA ASN A 339 -11.89 18.29 -22.41
C ASN A 339 -10.38 18.00 -22.45
N GLU A 340 -9.90 16.99 -21.73
CA GLU A 340 -8.54 16.51 -21.91
C GLU A 340 -8.38 15.81 -23.27
N SER A 341 -7.28 16.09 -23.96
CA SER A 341 -6.94 15.50 -25.26
C SER A 341 -6.53 14.02 -25.16
N ILE A 342 -6.20 13.57 -23.95
CA ILE A 342 -5.74 12.21 -23.64
C ILE A 342 -6.74 11.59 -22.68
N ASN A 343 -7.10 10.32 -22.91
CA ASN A 343 -7.98 9.56 -22.04
C ASN A 343 -7.44 8.15 -21.80
N ALA A 344 -6.64 8.01 -20.74
CA ALA A 344 -5.96 6.77 -20.38
C ALA A 344 -6.90 5.68 -19.81
N PHE A 345 -8.18 6.00 -19.54
CA PHE A 345 -9.20 4.98 -19.25
C PHE A 345 -9.52 4.10 -20.47
N THR A 346 -9.16 4.53 -21.69
CA THR A 346 -9.42 3.81 -22.93
C THR A 346 -8.13 3.33 -23.59
N LYS A 347 -8.17 2.15 -24.23
CA LYS A 347 -7.01 1.60 -24.96
C LYS A 347 -6.49 2.54 -26.04
N THR A 348 -7.38 3.20 -26.77
CA THR A 348 -7.05 4.13 -27.87
C THR A 348 -6.52 5.47 -27.38
N GLY A 349 -6.86 5.89 -26.15
CA GLY A 349 -6.34 7.11 -25.55
C GLY A 349 -5.01 6.94 -24.82
N ARG A 350 -4.53 5.71 -24.65
CA ARG A 350 -3.20 5.41 -24.09
C ARG A 350 -2.14 5.38 -25.19
N THR A 351 -0.93 5.84 -24.85
CA THR A 351 0.26 5.65 -25.68
C THR A 351 0.64 4.17 -25.80
N GLU A 352 1.57 3.84 -26.70
CA GLU A 352 2.08 2.47 -26.82
C GLU A 352 2.73 1.97 -25.52
N LYS A 353 3.60 2.80 -24.90
CA LYS A 353 4.22 2.53 -23.60
C LYS A 353 3.18 2.32 -22.49
N GLN A 354 2.15 3.17 -22.43
CA GLN A 354 1.07 3.03 -21.45
C GLN A 354 0.26 1.75 -21.68
N ASN A 355 -0.01 1.39 -22.93
CA ASN A 355 -0.69 0.13 -23.24
C ASN A 355 0.16 -1.09 -22.90
N GLU A 356 1.47 -1.04 -23.12
CA GLU A 356 2.41 -2.09 -22.72
C GLU A 356 2.35 -2.36 -21.21
N ILE A 357 2.43 -1.29 -20.41
CA ILE A 357 2.38 -1.37 -18.94
C ILE A 357 0.99 -1.79 -18.47
N PHE A 358 -0.08 -1.25 -19.07
CA PHE A 358 -1.46 -1.58 -18.70
C PHE A 358 -1.78 -3.05 -18.94
N ASN A 359 -1.44 -3.57 -20.13
CA ASN A 359 -1.70 -4.96 -20.47
C ASN A 359 -0.92 -5.91 -19.55
N PHE A 360 0.33 -5.56 -19.22
CA PHE A 360 1.16 -6.32 -18.28
C PHE A 360 0.57 -6.31 -16.87
N THR A 361 0.21 -5.14 -16.35
CA THR A 361 -0.39 -4.96 -15.02
C THR A 361 -1.71 -5.72 -14.91
N GLN A 362 -2.60 -5.55 -15.90
CA GLN A 362 -3.87 -6.25 -15.97
C GLN A 362 -3.67 -7.77 -16.00
N LYS A 363 -2.74 -8.28 -16.82
CA LYS A 363 -2.44 -9.72 -16.86
C LYS A 363 -1.99 -10.22 -15.49
N LEU A 364 -1.08 -9.54 -14.80
CA LEU A 364 -0.64 -9.94 -13.45
C LEU A 364 -1.77 -9.94 -12.42
N LEU A 365 -2.64 -8.92 -12.42
CA LEU A 365 -3.79 -8.85 -11.52
C LEU A 365 -4.76 -10.03 -11.74
N HIS A 366 -5.07 -10.36 -13.00
CA HIS A 366 -5.92 -11.51 -13.33
C HIS A 366 -5.23 -12.84 -13.00
N LEU A 367 -3.92 -12.98 -13.25
CA LEU A 367 -3.16 -14.17 -12.83
C LEU A 367 -3.24 -14.36 -11.31
N ARG A 368 -3.04 -13.31 -10.51
CA ARG A 368 -3.16 -13.40 -9.04
C ARG A 368 -4.55 -13.85 -8.61
N LYS A 369 -5.60 -13.44 -9.33
CA LYS A 369 -6.98 -13.86 -9.07
C LYS A 369 -7.23 -15.34 -9.43
N ASP A 370 -6.72 -15.76 -10.58
CA ASP A 370 -6.97 -17.09 -11.15
C ASP A 370 -6.17 -18.19 -10.45
N TYR A 371 -5.00 -17.85 -9.92
CA TYR A 371 -4.06 -18.79 -9.30
C TYR A 371 -3.97 -18.55 -7.79
N SER A 372 -4.53 -19.47 -7.01
CA SER A 372 -4.60 -19.34 -5.54
C SER A 372 -3.24 -19.43 -4.85
N ALA A 373 -2.26 -20.10 -5.46
CA ALA A 373 -0.88 -20.14 -4.97
C ALA A 373 -0.25 -18.74 -4.94
N LEU A 374 -0.57 -17.85 -5.91
CA LEU A 374 -0.05 -16.48 -5.89
C LEU A 374 -0.57 -15.67 -4.69
N ARG A 375 -1.76 -16.00 -4.16
CA ARG A 375 -2.35 -15.33 -3.00
C ARG A 375 -1.94 -15.97 -1.68
N ASN A 376 -2.06 -17.29 -1.57
CA ASN A 376 -1.98 -18.02 -0.30
C ASN A 376 -0.86 -19.07 -0.28
N GLY A 377 -0.16 -19.27 -1.39
CA GLY A 377 0.88 -20.30 -1.50
C GLY A 377 2.15 -19.94 -0.75
N LYS A 378 2.84 -20.98 -0.27
CA LYS A 378 4.15 -20.87 0.34
C LYS A 378 5.13 -20.24 -0.65
N LEU A 379 5.79 -19.17 -0.23
CA LEU A 379 6.90 -18.56 -0.97
C LEU A 379 8.18 -19.36 -0.70
N THR A 380 8.90 -19.73 -1.74
CA THR A 380 10.25 -20.33 -1.64
C THR A 380 11.15 -19.59 -2.62
N GLN A 381 12.19 -18.94 -2.12
CA GLN A 381 13.10 -18.13 -2.93
C GLN A 381 14.49 -18.75 -3.02
N TYR A 382 15.20 -18.40 -4.09
CA TYR A 382 16.58 -18.80 -4.34
C TYR A 382 17.46 -17.55 -4.35
N PRO A 383 18.66 -17.57 -3.72
CA PRO A 383 19.57 -16.43 -3.74
C PRO A 383 19.82 -15.97 -5.19
N PRO A 384 19.69 -14.66 -5.46
CA PRO A 384 20.02 -14.11 -6.77
C PRO A 384 21.44 -14.50 -7.19
N LYS A 385 21.57 -15.01 -8.41
CA LYS A 385 22.87 -15.35 -9.01
C LYS A 385 22.94 -14.73 -10.39
N GLU A 386 24.04 -14.02 -10.67
CA GLU A 386 24.25 -13.35 -11.95
C GLU A 386 23.06 -12.46 -12.34
N ASN A 387 22.52 -11.71 -11.38
CA ASN A 387 21.35 -10.83 -11.54
C ASN A 387 20.06 -11.54 -12.02
N ILE A 388 19.93 -12.83 -11.71
CA ILE A 388 18.71 -13.61 -11.92
C ILE A 388 18.14 -13.96 -10.55
N TYR A 389 16.90 -13.51 -10.31
CA TYR A 389 16.18 -13.84 -9.08
C TYR A 389 15.02 -14.79 -9.39
N VAL A 390 14.89 -15.83 -8.56
CA VAL A 390 13.90 -16.90 -8.76
C VAL A 390 13.17 -17.14 -7.45
N TYR A 391 11.86 -17.25 -7.53
CA TYR A 391 11.05 -17.73 -6.41
C TYR A 391 9.82 -18.51 -6.90
N LYS A 392 9.25 -19.30 -6.00
CA LYS A 392 8.09 -20.14 -6.23
C LYS A 392 6.98 -19.79 -5.27
N LYS A 393 5.75 -19.96 -5.76
CA LYS A 393 4.51 -19.95 -4.97
C LYS A 393 3.88 -21.33 -5.13
N VAL A 394 3.72 -22.04 -4.02
CA VAL A 394 3.19 -23.41 -4.02
C VAL A 394 1.99 -23.52 -3.08
N LEU A 395 0.86 -23.98 -3.60
CA LEU A 395 -0.33 -24.33 -2.82
C LEU A 395 -0.96 -25.60 -3.40
N ASP A 396 -1.07 -26.64 -2.58
CA ASP A 396 -1.55 -27.96 -3.00
C ASP A 396 -0.81 -28.47 -4.25
N ASN A 397 -1.52 -28.62 -5.38
CA ASN A 397 -0.96 -29.06 -6.67
C ASN A 397 -0.61 -27.90 -7.61
N GLU A 398 -0.75 -26.65 -7.17
CA GLU A 398 -0.42 -25.46 -7.95
C GLU A 398 0.99 -24.97 -7.60
N GLU A 399 1.95 -25.27 -8.48
CA GLU A 399 3.33 -24.78 -8.41
C GLU A 399 3.56 -23.72 -9.51
N ILE A 400 3.84 -22.50 -9.09
CA ILE A 400 4.17 -21.38 -9.99
C ILE A 400 5.58 -20.92 -9.67
N ILE A 401 6.44 -20.88 -10.68
CA ILE A 401 7.82 -20.38 -10.60
C ILE A 401 7.95 -19.08 -11.37
N ILE A 402 8.58 -18.09 -10.74
CA ILE A 402 8.79 -16.75 -11.25
C ILE A 402 10.30 -16.55 -11.43
N PHE A 403 10.69 -16.13 -12.62
CA PHE A 403 12.06 -15.75 -12.96
C PHE A 403 12.11 -14.27 -13.33
N LEU A 404 13.05 -13.55 -12.72
CA LEU A 404 13.39 -12.17 -13.06
C LEU A 404 14.82 -12.17 -13.61
N ASN A 405 14.98 -11.83 -14.89
CA ASN A 405 16.30 -11.67 -15.50
C ASN A 405 16.63 -10.18 -15.57
N GLY A 406 17.49 -9.69 -14.68
CA GLY A 406 17.96 -8.30 -14.68
C GLY A 406 19.12 -8.02 -15.65
N ASN A 407 19.53 -9.00 -16.45
CA ASN A 407 20.63 -8.83 -17.40
C ASN A 407 20.17 -8.27 -18.75
N ASN A 408 21.08 -7.57 -19.42
CA ASN A 408 20.88 -7.06 -20.79
C ASN A 408 20.98 -8.14 -21.87
N ASP A 409 21.37 -9.37 -21.51
CA ASP A 409 21.43 -10.55 -22.36
C ASP A 409 20.48 -11.66 -21.86
N GLY A 410 20.06 -12.51 -22.80
CA GLY A 410 19.26 -13.70 -22.45
C GLY A 410 20.12 -14.70 -21.68
N LYS A 411 19.53 -15.39 -20.71
CA LYS A 411 20.23 -16.33 -19.83
C LYS A 411 19.64 -17.72 -19.94
N GLU A 412 20.50 -18.73 -20.09
CA GLU A 412 20.12 -20.13 -20.04
C GLU A 412 20.04 -20.60 -18.58
N ILE A 413 18.95 -21.28 -18.22
CA ILE A 413 18.66 -21.71 -16.86
C ILE A 413 18.37 -23.21 -16.81
N GLU A 414 19.08 -23.91 -15.93
CA GLU A 414 18.85 -25.33 -15.65
C GLU A 414 17.75 -25.47 -14.60
N LEU A 415 16.67 -26.18 -14.95
CA LEU A 415 15.44 -26.23 -14.15
C LEU A 415 15.58 -27.08 -12.88
N ASN A 416 16.49 -28.06 -12.88
CA ASN A 416 16.79 -28.93 -11.73
C ASN A 416 17.37 -28.17 -10.53
N ASN A 417 17.84 -26.93 -10.71
CA ASN A 417 18.26 -26.07 -9.60
C ASN A 417 17.08 -25.52 -8.79
N PHE A 418 15.86 -25.57 -9.35
CA PHE A 418 14.68 -24.92 -8.77
C PHE A 418 13.46 -25.84 -8.61
N LEU A 419 13.47 -27.01 -9.26
CA LEU A 419 12.37 -27.97 -9.23
C LEU A 419 12.86 -29.28 -8.60
N ASP A 420 12.19 -29.70 -7.53
CA ASP A 420 12.53 -30.92 -6.79
C ASP A 420 11.63 -32.08 -7.26
N LYS A 421 11.86 -32.60 -8.47
CA LYS A 421 11.23 -33.86 -8.94
C LYS A 421 12.31 -34.85 -9.38
N ASN A 422 11.93 -36.12 -9.53
CA ASN A 422 12.82 -37.16 -10.05
C ASN A 422 13.49 -36.73 -11.38
N ASN A 423 14.82 -36.91 -11.49
CA ASN A 423 15.66 -36.42 -12.60
C ASN A 423 15.21 -36.82 -14.03
N SER A 424 14.35 -37.82 -14.17
CA SER A 424 13.81 -38.29 -15.45
C SER A 424 12.37 -37.82 -15.75
N ALA A 425 11.72 -37.12 -14.82
CA ALA A 425 10.36 -36.64 -14.99
C ALA A 425 10.26 -35.65 -16.16
N LYS A 426 9.31 -35.91 -17.07
CA LYS A 426 8.86 -34.90 -18.03
C LYS A 426 7.98 -33.91 -17.28
N ILE A 427 8.17 -32.64 -17.57
CA ILE A 427 7.39 -31.54 -17.02
C ILE A 427 6.86 -30.67 -18.15
N MET A 428 5.72 -30.03 -17.89
CA MET A 428 5.14 -29.04 -18.76
C MET A 428 5.18 -27.69 -18.08
N LEU A 429 5.90 -26.74 -18.68
CA LEU A 429 5.93 -25.35 -18.24
C LEU A 429 4.98 -24.54 -19.12
N LYS A 430 3.92 -23.99 -18.54
CA LYS A 430 3.07 -23.01 -19.23
C LYS A 430 3.48 -21.60 -18.81
N ASN A 431 4.01 -20.81 -19.73
CA ASN A 431 4.28 -19.38 -19.51
C ASN A 431 2.95 -18.64 -19.37
N LEU A 432 2.68 -18.12 -18.18
CA LEU A 432 1.42 -17.46 -17.85
C LEU A 432 1.30 -16.06 -18.44
N LEU A 433 2.40 -15.46 -18.90
CA LEU A 433 2.40 -14.15 -19.55
C LEU A 433 2.18 -14.25 -21.07
N THR A 434 2.76 -15.27 -21.73
CA THR A 434 2.71 -15.43 -23.19
C THR A 434 1.78 -16.55 -23.66
N ASP A 435 1.28 -17.38 -22.74
CA ASP A 435 0.52 -18.61 -23.01
C ASP A 435 1.30 -19.71 -23.78
N GLU A 436 2.60 -19.51 -23.99
CA GLU A 436 3.52 -20.52 -24.54
C GLU A 436 3.66 -21.73 -23.61
N THR A 437 3.77 -22.93 -24.20
CA THR A 437 3.97 -24.17 -23.44
C THR A 437 5.27 -24.85 -23.88
N ILE A 438 6.11 -25.18 -22.90
CA ILE A 438 7.39 -25.87 -23.09
C ILE A 438 7.29 -27.26 -22.46
N LEU A 439 7.46 -28.30 -23.28
CA LEU A 439 7.62 -29.68 -22.82
C LEU A 439 9.10 -29.98 -22.70
N THR A 440 9.57 -30.30 -21.50
CA THR A 440 10.98 -30.55 -21.23
C THR A 440 11.16 -31.60 -20.14
N HIS A 441 12.40 -31.99 -19.89
CA HIS A 441 12.77 -32.79 -18.72
C HIS A 441 13.19 -31.87 -17.58
N ILE A 442 13.13 -32.36 -16.34
CA ILE A 442 13.53 -31.54 -15.19
C ILE A 442 15.01 -31.13 -15.21
N ASN A 443 15.87 -31.92 -15.85
CA ASN A 443 17.27 -31.57 -16.12
C ASN A 443 17.46 -30.75 -17.41
N GLY A 444 16.35 -30.34 -18.03
CA GLY A 444 16.35 -29.50 -19.21
C GLY A 444 16.64 -28.04 -18.88
N LYS A 445 16.80 -27.25 -19.94
CA LYS A 445 17.13 -25.83 -19.85
C LYS A 445 16.05 -24.98 -20.51
N ILE A 446 15.89 -23.75 -20.00
CA ILE A 446 15.07 -22.71 -20.63
C ILE A 446 15.91 -21.47 -20.88
N ILE A 447 15.51 -20.65 -21.86
CA ILE A 447 16.15 -19.37 -22.13
C ILE A 447 15.24 -18.27 -21.59
N LEU A 448 15.72 -17.52 -20.62
CA LEU A 448 15.08 -16.30 -20.14
C LEU A 448 15.47 -15.14 -21.06
N PRO A 449 14.52 -14.37 -21.62
CA PRO A 449 14.83 -13.16 -22.37
C PRO A 449 15.59 -12.13 -21.50
N ASN A 450 16.30 -11.19 -22.12
CA ASN A 450 16.95 -10.11 -21.39
C ASN A 450 15.92 -9.19 -20.70
N ASN A 451 16.28 -8.61 -19.56
CA ASN A 451 15.48 -7.62 -18.85
C ASN A 451 14.01 -8.04 -18.68
N SER A 452 13.76 -9.31 -18.36
CA SER A 452 12.45 -9.93 -18.51
C SER A 452 11.89 -10.51 -17.22
N VAL A 453 10.58 -10.72 -17.26
CA VAL A 453 9.82 -11.50 -16.29
C VAL A 453 9.29 -12.73 -17.01
N SER A 454 9.48 -13.91 -16.42
CA SER A 454 8.86 -15.15 -16.89
C SER A 454 8.16 -15.84 -15.73
N ILE A 455 6.87 -16.15 -15.90
CA ILE A 455 6.05 -16.81 -14.87
C ILE A 455 5.56 -18.12 -15.46
N PHE A 456 5.96 -19.25 -14.88
CA PHE A 456 5.56 -20.57 -15.36
C PHE A 456 4.70 -21.30 -14.35
N LYS A 457 3.57 -21.84 -14.80
CA LYS A 457 2.90 -22.93 -14.07
C LYS A 457 3.57 -24.24 -14.43
N VAL A 458 4.00 -24.98 -13.42
CA VAL A 458 4.61 -26.31 -13.57
C VAL A 458 3.53 -27.36 -13.46
N ASN A 459 3.39 -28.22 -14.47
CA ASN A 459 2.52 -29.41 -14.43
C ASN A 459 3.35 -30.68 -14.57
#